data_AF-A0A8X8GH07-F1
#
_entry.id   AF-A0A8X8GH07-F1
#
_cell.length_a   1.000
_cell.length_b   1.000
_cell.length_c   1.000
_cell.angle_alpha   90.00
_cell.angle_beta   90.00
_cell.angle_gamma   90.00
#
_symmetry.space_group_name_H-M   'P 1'
#
loop_
_entity.id
_entity.type
_entity.pdbx_description
1 polymer ?
#
loop_
_entity_poly.entity_id
_entity_poly.type
_entity_poly.pdbx_seq_one_letter_code
_entity_poly.pdbx_strand_id
1 'polypeptide(L)'
;MNVWGYNAILKYKLNNPKNIIETCAYYRGESKSKNGSGYYLNVDNYIYDTQRIRQKAFPSGLTWRDFYESLDKQPSKCHKIKYVQLDSILSKKIFIYDYQK
;
A
#
# COMPACT_ATOMS: atom_id res chain seq x y z
N MET A 1 -15.59 -2.15 -13.91
CA MET A 1 -16.61 -2.34 -12.85
C MET A 1 -16.17 -1.61 -11.60
N ASN A 2 -16.87 -0.53 -11.26
CA ASN A 2 -16.68 0.17 -10.00
C ASN A 2 -17.25 -0.75 -8.92
N VAL A 3 -16.40 -1.55 -8.27
CA VAL A 3 -16.87 -2.57 -7.34
C VAL A 3 -17.29 -1.87 -6.05
N TRP A 4 -18.56 -1.50 -5.97
CA TRP A 4 -19.18 -0.88 -4.80
C TRP A 4 -18.91 -1.67 -3.51
N GLY A 5 -18.82 -3.00 -3.61
CA GLY A 5 -18.47 -3.88 -2.49
C GLY A 5 -17.08 -3.62 -1.90
N TYR A 6 -16.04 -3.33 -2.68
CA TYR A 6 -14.69 -3.11 -2.14
C TYR A 6 -14.62 -1.85 -1.27
N ASN A 7 -15.29 -0.77 -1.69
CA ASN A 7 -15.30 0.47 -0.92
C ASN A 7 -16.10 0.31 0.38
N ALA A 8 -17.19 -0.46 0.36
CA ALA A 8 -17.97 -0.78 1.55
C ALA A 8 -17.18 -1.66 2.53
N ILE A 9 -16.54 -2.73 2.05
CA ILE A 9 -15.70 -3.62 2.89
C ILE A 9 -14.50 -2.86 3.45
N LEU A 10 -13.86 -2.00 2.66
CA LEU A 10 -12.76 -1.17 3.12
C LEU A 10 -13.23 -0.18 4.20
N LYS A 11 -14.36 0.52 4.00
CA LYS A 11 -14.94 1.40 5.03
C LYS A 11 -15.25 0.64 6.30
N TYR A 12 -15.86 -0.55 6.19
CA TYR A 12 -16.18 -1.39 7.34
C TYR A 12 -14.92 -1.85 8.09
N LYS A 13 -13.89 -2.31 7.38
CA LYS A 13 -12.63 -2.71 8.00
C LYS A 13 -11.89 -1.53 8.62
N LEU A 14 -11.86 -0.37 7.97
CA LEU A 14 -11.25 0.85 8.53
C LEU A 14 -11.95 1.33 9.80
N ASN A 15 -13.26 1.11 9.93
CA ASN A 15 -14.01 1.46 11.14
C ASN A 15 -13.74 0.53 12.33
N ASN A 16 -13.05 -0.60 12.12
CA ASN A 16 -12.65 -1.50 13.20
C ASN A 16 -11.12 -1.53 13.32
N PRO A 17 -10.56 -0.94 14.40
CA PRO A 17 -9.12 -0.84 14.62
C PRO A 17 -8.36 -2.17 14.60
N LYS A 18 -9.02 -3.31 14.80
CA LYS A 18 -8.38 -4.63 14.74
C LYS A 18 -8.00 -5.06 13.31
N ASN A 19 -8.55 -4.43 12.27
CA ASN A 19 -8.20 -4.73 10.88
C ASN A 19 -7.03 -3.87 10.36
N ILE A 20 -6.55 -2.95 11.18
CA ILE A 20 -5.42 -2.07 10.91
C ILE A 20 -4.15 -2.83 11.29
N ILE A 21 -3.27 -3.03 10.31
CA ILE A 21 -1.97 -3.66 10.50
C ILE A 21 -0.91 -2.57 10.42
N GLU A 22 -0.03 -2.51 11.42
CA GLU A 22 1.14 -1.64 11.43
C GLU A 22 2.39 -2.48 11.17
N THR A 23 3.19 -2.10 10.18
CA THR A 23 4.43 -2.81 9.83
C THR A 23 5.41 -1.90 9.11
N CYS A 24 6.55 -2.44 8.70
CA CYS A 24 7.55 -1.79 7.88
C CYS A 24 7.33 -2.12 6.39
N ALA A 25 7.35 -1.10 5.55
CA ALA A 25 7.56 -1.26 4.11
C ALA A 25 9.04 -1.08 3.79
N TYR A 26 9.55 -1.90 2.87
CA TYR A 26 10.92 -1.81 2.35
C TYR A 26 10.90 -1.76 0.84
N TYR A 27 11.85 -1.01 0.28
CA TYR A 27 12.06 -0.97 -1.15
C TYR A 27 12.67 -2.27 -1.66
N ARG A 28 12.15 -2.80 -2.77
CA ARG A 28 12.70 -4.00 -3.42
C ARG A 28 13.09 -3.79 -4.89
N GLY A 29 12.70 -2.68 -5.50
CA GLY A 29 13.02 -2.34 -6.87
C GLY A 29 11.86 -1.71 -7.63
N GLU A 30 12.09 -1.40 -8.90
CA GLU A 30 11.08 -0.83 -9.79
C GLU A 30 10.26 -1.93 -10.49
N SER A 31 8.98 -1.68 -10.70
CA SER A 31 8.14 -2.45 -11.61
C SER A 31 7.89 -1.66 -12.89
N LYS A 32 8.07 -2.28 -14.05
CA LYS A 32 7.75 -1.69 -15.35
C LYS A 32 6.58 -2.43 -15.96
N SER A 33 5.57 -1.71 -16.42
CA SER A 33 4.52 -2.25 -17.27
C SER A 33 4.28 -1.36 -18.48
N LYS A 34 3.50 -1.87 -19.43
CA LYS A 34 3.09 -1.11 -20.62
C LYS A 34 2.37 0.21 -20.29
N ASN A 35 1.83 0.32 -19.07
CA ASN A 35 1.01 1.45 -18.63
C ASN A 35 1.74 2.38 -17.65
N GLY A 36 3.01 2.15 -17.34
CA GLY A 36 3.81 3.02 -16.46
C GLY A 36 4.86 2.31 -15.62
N SER A 37 5.54 3.10 -14.79
CA SER A 37 6.45 2.62 -13.74
C SER A 37 5.74 2.55 -12.39
N GLY A 38 6.12 1.57 -11.59
CA GLY A 38 5.72 1.37 -10.21
C GLY A 38 6.89 0.82 -9.41
N TYR A 39 6.60 0.25 -8.25
CA TYR A 39 7.61 -0.20 -7.31
C TYR A 39 7.21 -1.53 -6.68
N TYR A 40 8.19 -2.38 -6.42
CA TYR A 40 8.03 -3.55 -5.58
C TYR A 40 8.32 -3.16 -4.13
N LEU A 41 7.32 -3.39 -3.28
CA LEU A 41 7.44 -3.23 -1.84
C LEU A 41 7.55 -4.61 -1.20
N ASN A 42 8.42 -4.74 -0.22
CA ASN A 42 8.37 -5.84 0.73
C ASN A 42 7.61 -5.36 1.98
N VAL A 43 6.52 -6.06 2.32
CA VAL A 43 5.68 -5.82 3.50
C VAL A 43 5.36 -7.18 4.11
N ASP A 44 5.74 -7.41 5.37
CA ASP A 44 5.52 -8.68 6.08
C ASP A 44 6.02 -9.93 5.32
N ASN A 45 7.20 -9.87 4.71
CA ASN A 45 7.82 -10.90 3.86
C ASN A 45 7.11 -11.18 2.51
N TYR A 46 6.08 -10.41 2.17
CA TYR A 46 5.41 -10.50 0.88
C TYR A 46 5.84 -9.36 -0.04
N ILE A 47 6.01 -9.67 -1.33
CA ILE A 47 6.29 -8.69 -2.36
C ILE A 47 4.98 -8.22 -2.96
N TYR A 48 4.78 -6.90 -2.97
CA TYR A 48 3.65 -6.29 -3.64
C TYR A 48 4.13 -5.38 -4.74
N ASP A 49 3.55 -5.55 -5.93
CA ASP A 49 3.68 -4.60 -7.02
C ASP A 49 2.68 -3.46 -6.81
N THR A 50 3.17 -2.23 -6.65
CA THR A 50 2.32 -1.06 -6.38
C THR A 50 1.37 -0.74 -7.51
N GLN A 51 1.61 -1.24 -8.72
CA GLN A 51 0.67 -1.15 -9.83
C GLN A 51 -0.60 -1.97 -9.60
N ARG A 52 -0.58 -2.95 -8.68
CA ARG A 52 -1.71 -3.82 -8.32
C ARG A 52 -2.34 -3.49 -6.97
N ILE A 53 -1.74 -2.54 -6.23
CA ILE A 53 -2.22 -2.05 -4.95
C ILE A 53 -3.28 -0.98 -5.22
N ARG A 54 -4.45 -1.08 -4.57
CA ARG A 54 -5.45 0.00 -4.61
C ARG A 54 -5.12 1.00 -3.52
N GLN A 55 -4.91 2.23 -3.93
CA GLN A 55 -4.33 3.28 -3.11
C GLN A 55 -5.43 4.28 -2.70
N LYS A 56 -5.60 4.52 -1.40
CA LYS A 56 -6.37 5.69 -0.93
C LYS A 56 -5.43 6.90 -0.94
N ALA A 57 -5.95 8.10 -1.20
CA ALA A 57 -5.16 9.31 -1.06
C ALA A 57 -4.65 9.45 0.38
N PHE A 58 -3.38 9.83 0.54
CA PHE A 58 -2.83 10.17 1.85
C PHE A 58 -3.58 11.39 2.42
N PRO A 59 -3.78 11.46 3.75
CA PRO A 59 -4.60 12.50 4.37
C PRO A 59 -4.03 13.93 4.29
N SER A 60 -2.74 14.14 4.01
CA SER A 60 -2.17 15.50 3.91
C SER A 60 -0.83 15.54 3.17
N GLY A 61 -0.72 16.38 2.12
CA GLY A 61 0.52 16.89 1.50
C GLY A 61 1.53 15.88 0.93
N LEU A 62 1.42 14.61 1.32
CA LEU A 62 2.26 13.51 0.90
C LEU A 62 1.65 12.88 -0.34
N THR A 63 2.44 12.80 -1.39
CA THR A 63 2.09 12.05 -2.59
C THR A 63 2.64 10.63 -2.49
N TRP A 64 2.06 9.73 -3.28
CA TRP A 64 2.64 8.40 -3.47
C TRP A 64 4.06 8.44 -4.03
N ARG A 65 4.35 9.45 -4.85
CA ARG A 65 5.71 9.72 -5.33
C ARG A 65 6.65 9.98 -4.17
N ASP A 66 6.28 10.84 -3.21
CA ASP A 66 7.11 11.13 -2.03
C ASP A 66 7.36 9.87 -1.18
N PHE A 67 6.35 9.02 -1.04
CA PHE A 67 6.48 7.75 -0.33
C PHE A 67 7.48 6.81 -1.04
N TYR A 68 7.35 6.63 -2.35
CA TYR A 68 8.24 5.75 -3.11
C TYR A 68 9.67 6.30 -3.21
N GLU A 69 9.83 7.62 -3.42
CA GLU A 69 11.15 8.26 -3.38
C GLU A 69 11.80 8.12 -1.99
N SER A 70 11.02 8.20 -0.92
CA SER A 70 11.54 7.99 0.44
C SER A 70 12.02 6.57 0.67
N LEU A 71 11.30 5.57 0.13
CA LEU A 71 11.69 4.16 0.20
C LEU A 71 12.95 3.88 -0.61
N ASP A 72 13.02 4.41 -1.83
CA ASP A 72 14.17 4.21 -2.74
C ASP A 72 15.45 4.85 -2.18
N LYS A 73 15.35 6.01 -1.54
CA LYS A 73 16.49 6.67 -0.87
C LYS A 73 16.99 5.93 0.38
N GLN A 74 16.14 5.15 1.03
CA GLN A 74 16.43 4.50 2.32
C GLN A 74 15.96 3.02 2.31
N PRO A 75 16.45 2.19 1.38
CA PRO A 75 15.88 0.87 1.09
C PRO A 75 15.95 -0.11 2.27
N SER A 76 16.92 0.09 3.16
CA SER A 76 17.15 -0.75 4.34
C SER A 76 16.45 -0.23 5.61
N LYS A 77 15.85 0.97 5.58
CA LYS A 77 15.19 1.55 6.74
C LYS A 77 13.77 1.01 6.86
N CYS A 78 13.31 0.78 8.08
CA CYS A 78 11.90 0.52 8.33
C CYS A 78 11.08 1.80 8.06
N HIS A 79 10.29 1.79 6.98
CA HIS A 79 9.28 2.80 6.72
C HIS A 79 7.95 2.34 7.31
N LYS A 80 7.62 2.84 8.50
CA LYS A 80 6.39 2.45 9.20
C LYS A 80 5.17 2.85 8.37
N ILE A 81 4.34 1.86 8.06
CA ILE A 81 3.09 2.02 7.36
C ILE A 81 1.97 1.41 8.18
N LYS A 82 0.76 1.97 8.05
CA LYS A 82 -0.47 1.31 8.46
C LYS A 82 -1.28 0.95 7.23
N TYR A 83 -1.72 -0.31 7.17
CA TYR A 83 -2.51 -0.80 6.05
C TYR A 83 -3.65 -1.72 6.45
N VAL A 84 -4.61 -1.86 5.53
CA VAL A 84 -5.67 -2.87 5.61
C VAL A 84 -5.47 -3.87 4.48
N GLN A 85 -5.54 -5.15 4.81
CA GLN A 85 -5.53 -6.24 3.84
C GLN A 85 -6.97 -6.63 3.46
N LEU A 86 -7.21 -6.69 2.15
CA LEU A 86 -8.41 -7.30 1.58
C LEU A 86 -8.00 -8.55 0.82
N ASP A 87 -8.33 -9.71 1.40
CA ASP A 87 -8.28 -10.98 0.69
C ASP A 87 -9.60 -11.17 -0.07
N SER A 88 -9.51 -11.06 -1.38
CA SER A 88 -10.55 -11.52 -2.30
C SER A 88 -10.13 -12.87 -2.87
N ILE A 89 -11.12 -13.71 -3.22
CA ILE A 89 -10.92 -15.02 -3.87
C ILE A 89 -9.93 -14.97 -5.05
N LEU A 90 -9.78 -13.81 -5.71
CA LEU A 90 -8.93 -13.65 -6.90
C LEU A 90 -7.76 -12.68 -6.71
N SER A 91 -7.67 -11.95 -5.59
CA SER A 91 -6.58 -10.97 -5.40
C SER A 91 -6.42 -10.56 -3.95
N LYS A 92 -5.18 -10.51 -3.48
CA LYS A 92 -4.78 -9.84 -2.25
C LYS A 92 -4.47 -8.37 -2.54
N LYS A 93 -5.14 -7.45 -1.85
CA LYS A 93 -4.91 -6.00 -1.99
C LYS A 93 -4.54 -5.38 -0.65
N ILE A 94 -3.53 -4.52 -0.69
CA ILE A 94 -3.10 -3.69 0.43
C ILE A 94 -3.62 -2.27 0.22
N PHE A 95 -3.99 -1.60 1.30
CA PHE A 95 -4.36 -0.18 1.31
C PHE A 95 -3.57 0.52 2.40
N ILE A 96 -2.51 1.23 2.06
CA ILE A 96 -1.74 2.04 3.01
C ILE A 96 -2.48 3.37 3.21
N TYR A 97 -2.66 3.79 4.45
CA TYR A 97 -3.44 5.01 4.78
C TYR A 97 -2.75 5.92 5.80
N ASP A 98 -1.64 5.50 6.40
CA ASP A 98 -0.85 6.31 7.31
C ASP A 98 0.64 5.95 7.18
N TYR A 99 1.44 6.95 6.81
CA TYR A 99 2.91 6.88 6.70
C TYR A 99 3.48 8.04 7.52
N GLN A 100 4.30 7.71 8.52
CA GLN A 100 5.01 8.71 9.33
C GLN A 100 6.46 8.81 8.82
N LYS A 101 6.82 10.01 8.31
CA LYS A 101 8.13 10.32 7.71
C LYS A 101 9.23 10.43 8.76
#